data_AF-A0A370U8Y0-F1
#
_entry.id   AF-A0A370U8Y0-F1
#
_cell.length_a   1.000
_cell.length_b   1.000
_cell.length_c   1.000
_cell.angle_alpha   90.00
_cell.angle_beta   90.00
_cell.angle_gamma   90.00
#
_symmetry.space_group_name_H-M   'P 1'
#
loop_
_entity.id
_entity.type
_entity.pdbx_description
1 polymer ?
#
loop_
_entity_poly.entity_id
_entity_poly.type
_entity_poly.pdbx_seq_one_letter_code
_entity_poly.pdbx_strand_id
1 'polypeptide(L)'
;MHFDIAPPPHGGDLETWQRQFNEAMHWLDLSSACNREPWPIPALDPRLWYELPDQVRLYQAAQEFFGVSPIAVGAGTQQLIEVLPPLFESQGVGKTVMVPLVGYQEHGFCWQKWGYTLHHYESVSELLERDWDVAVVIHPNNPTGELVSEALKQALQHRLSLSPSRRLIVDEAFMDASPESSWLRGTLPEQCVVLRSVGKFFGLAGARVGFAFGAESLRTPLRALCGPWPVATPALELVARALEDRAWQVEASASIEERNAYFAAHIVPKLNTLFDSQERSNTALFSTWRTTPEQAKKAFEALHGVGIHIRLGQGWVRVSLPAGHEMNRLNQALVKLLQGHQLKELG
;
A
#
# COMPACT_ATOMS: atom_id res chain seq x y z
N MET A 1 12.36 -20.60 -11.80
CA MET A 1 11.26 -20.46 -10.83
C MET A 1 11.66 -21.15 -9.53
N HIS A 2 11.28 -20.59 -8.39
CA HIS A 2 11.58 -21.07 -7.05
C HIS A 2 10.29 -21.05 -6.23
N PHE A 3 9.61 -22.18 -6.11
CA PHE A 3 8.34 -22.28 -5.37
C PHE A 3 8.50 -22.64 -3.90
N ASP A 4 9.72 -22.96 -3.46
CA ASP A 4 10.04 -23.38 -2.09
C ASP A 4 10.37 -22.20 -1.15
N ILE A 5 10.34 -20.96 -1.65
CA ILE A 5 10.59 -19.77 -0.84
C ILE A 5 9.38 -19.42 0.02
N ALA A 6 9.62 -19.01 1.27
CA ALA A 6 8.54 -18.66 2.19
C ALA A 6 7.84 -17.35 1.79
N PRO A 7 6.49 -17.30 1.79
CA PRO A 7 5.76 -16.06 1.54
C PRO A 7 5.98 -15.05 2.67
N PRO A 8 6.02 -13.74 2.36
CA PRO A 8 6.24 -12.71 3.36
C PRO A 8 5.00 -12.52 4.27
N PRO A 9 5.18 -12.08 5.52
CA PRO A 9 4.06 -11.79 6.41
C PRO A 9 3.33 -10.49 6.03
N HIS A 10 2.02 -10.40 6.29
CA HIS A 10 1.20 -9.21 6.06
C HIS A 10 0.56 -8.70 7.34
N GLY A 11 0.06 -7.45 7.33
CA GLY A 11 -0.82 -6.93 8.40
C GLY A 11 -2.29 -7.20 8.07
N GLY A 12 -3.20 -6.83 8.97
CA GLY A 12 -4.62 -7.20 8.86
C GLY A 12 -4.88 -8.66 9.23
N ASP A 13 -3.93 -9.29 9.94
CA ASP A 13 -3.96 -10.65 10.45
C ASP A 13 -4.52 -10.73 11.88
N LEU A 14 -5.36 -9.75 12.26
CA LEU A 14 -5.92 -9.64 13.61
C LEU A 14 -6.60 -10.93 14.07
N GLU A 15 -7.31 -11.63 13.19
CA GLU A 15 -7.96 -12.91 13.54
C GLU A 15 -6.94 -13.97 13.99
N THR A 16 -5.74 -13.99 13.39
CA THR A 16 -4.65 -14.88 13.80
C THR A 16 -4.22 -14.57 15.24
N TRP A 17 -4.13 -13.28 15.57
CA TRP A 17 -3.79 -12.81 16.91
C TRP A 17 -4.92 -13.01 17.93
N GLN A 18 -6.17 -12.77 17.54
CA GLN A 18 -7.35 -13.04 18.38
C GLN A 18 -7.48 -14.50 18.76
N ARG A 19 -7.03 -15.44 17.91
CA ARG A 19 -6.98 -16.88 18.25
C ARG A 19 -5.86 -17.22 19.26
N GLN A 20 -4.83 -16.37 19.36
CA GLN A 20 -3.69 -16.56 20.27
C GLN A 20 -3.88 -15.83 21.61
N PHE A 21 -4.68 -14.76 21.63
CA PHE A 21 -4.98 -13.93 22.79
C PHE A 21 -6.44 -14.13 23.27
N ASN A 22 -6.78 -13.67 24.46
CA ASN A 22 -8.11 -13.88 25.06
C ASN A 22 -9.25 -13.29 24.20
N GLU A 23 -10.24 -14.12 23.82
CA GLU A 23 -11.40 -13.75 22.99
C GLU A 23 -12.23 -12.58 23.56
N ALA A 24 -12.14 -12.33 24.87
CA ALA A 24 -12.87 -11.25 25.55
C ALA A 24 -12.32 -9.84 25.30
N MET A 25 -11.14 -9.70 24.67
CA MET A 25 -10.55 -8.39 24.42
C MET A 25 -11.15 -7.75 23.17
N HIS A 26 -11.80 -6.59 23.30
CA HIS A 26 -12.11 -5.77 22.13
C HIS A 26 -10.79 -5.26 21.54
N TRP A 27 -10.53 -5.54 20.27
CA TRP A 27 -9.31 -5.12 19.56
C TRP A 27 -9.54 -3.85 18.73
N LEU A 28 -8.49 -3.04 18.58
CA LEU A 28 -8.40 -1.94 17.64
C LEU A 28 -7.26 -2.25 16.68
N ASP A 29 -7.59 -2.57 15.43
CA ASP A 29 -6.59 -2.91 14.42
C ASP A 29 -6.19 -1.68 13.60
N LEU A 30 -4.96 -1.24 13.83
CA LEU A 30 -4.25 -0.19 13.10
C LEU A 30 -3.06 -0.75 12.32
N SER A 31 -2.99 -2.08 12.15
CA SER A 31 -1.94 -2.76 11.40
C SER A 31 -2.13 -2.65 9.89
N SER A 32 -3.36 -2.49 9.39
CA SER A 32 -3.66 -2.31 7.97
C SER A 32 -3.83 -0.82 7.64
N ALA A 33 -2.95 -0.29 6.79
CA ALA A 33 -3.00 1.10 6.36
C ALA A 33 -4.07 1.34 5.28
N CYS A 34 -5.33 1.15 5.64
CA CYS A 34 -6.50 1.48 4.84
C CYS A 34 -7.22 2.66 5.50
N ASN A 35 -7.95 3.47 4.73
CA ASN A 35 -8.76 4.53 5.32
C ASN A 35 -9.82 3.92 6.26
N ARG A 36 -9.76 4.33 7.53
CA ARG A 36 -10.65 3.86 8.60
C ARG A 36 -12.05 4.48 8.54
N GLU A 37 -12.24 5.48 7.68
CA GLU A 37 -13.54 6.05 7.32
C GLU A 37 -13.75 5.80 5.81
N PRO A 38 -14.08 4.56 5.42
CA PRO A 38 -14.14 4.14 4.02
C PRO A 38 -15.27 4.83 3.26
N TRP A 39 -15.22 4.75 1.93
CA TRP A 39 -16.33 5.19 1.08
C TRP A 39 -17.61 4.40 1.46
N PRO A 40 -18.77 5.08 1.63
CA PRO A 40 -19.98 4.44 2.09
C PRO A 40 -20.51 3.43 1.07
N ILE A 41 -20.49 2.15 1.43
CA ILE A 41 -20.93 1.05 0.56
C ILE A 41 -22.48 1.11 0.39
N PRO A 42 -23.00 1.36 -0.82
CA PRO A 42 -24.43 1.40 -1.07
C PRO A 42 -25.02 0.00 -1.18
N ALA A 43 -26.35 -0.09 -1.15
CA ALA A 43 -27.02 -1.29 -1.62
C ALA A 43 -26.69 -1.54 -3.10
N LEU A 44 -26.30 -2.78 -3.41
CA LEU A 44 -26.00 -3.24 -4.76
C LEU A 44 -27.16 -4.09 -5.27
N ASP A 45 -27.39 -4.05 -6.59
CA ASP A 45 -28.39 -4.89 -7.23
C ASP A 45 -27.98 -6.37 -7.07
N PRO A 46 -28.86 -7.26 -6.55
CA PRO A 46 -28.58 -8.68 -6.43
C PRO A 46 -28.10 -9.33 -7.73
N ARG A 47 -28.52 -8.82 -8.90
CA ARG A 47 -28.11 -9.31 -10.23
C ARG A 47 -26.62 -9.35 -10.44
N LEU A 48 -25.89 -8.41 -9.84
CA LEU A 48 -24.44 -8.33 -9.95
C LEU A 48 -23.77 -9.60 -9.40
N TRP A 49 -24.40 -10.36 -8.50
CA TRP A 49 -23.81 -11.58 -7.95
C TRP A 49 -23.88 -12.80 -8.87
N TYR A 50 -24.77 -12.79 -9.88
CA TYR A 50 -24.99 -13.92 -10.78
C TYR A 50 -24.86 -13.57 -12.26
N GLU A 51 -24.62 -12.29 -12.60
CA GLU A 51 -24.23 -11.84 -13.94
C GLU A 51 -22.71 -11.82 -14.10
N LEU A 52 -22.23 -12.18 -15.30
CA LEU A 52 -20.80 -12.12 -15.62
C LEU A 52 -20.31 -10.66 -15.63
N PRO A 53 -19.04 -10.41 -15.27
CA PRO A 53 -18.55 -9.05 -15.17
C PRO A 53 -18.45 -8.34 -16.52
N ASP A 54 -19.06 -7.16 -16.61
CA ASP A 54 -18.77 -6.15 -17.63
C ASP A 54 -17.85 -5.08 -17.04
N GLN A 55 -16.67 -4.91 -17.64
CA GLN A 55 -15.67 -3.97 -17.17
C GLN A 55 -15.81 -2.58 -17.80
N VAL A 56 -16.66 -2.39 -18.83
CA VAL A 56 -16.74 -1.13 -19.59
C VAL A 56 -16.95 0.07 -18.66
N ARG A 57 -17.92 -0.01 -17.75
CA ARG A 57 -18.19 1.08 -16.80
C ARG A 57 -16.99 1.37 -15.90
N LEU A 58 -16.34 0.33 -15.36
CA LEU A 58 -15.17 0.51 -14.51
C LEU A 58 -14.03 1.19 -15.27
N TYR A 59 -13.77 0.80 -16.52
CA TYR A 59 -12.73 1.42 -17.33
C TYR A 59 -13.02 2.90 -17.63
N GLN A 60 -14.29 3.25 -17.87
CA GLN A 60 -14.72 4.65 -18.05
C GLN A 60 -14.49 5.47 -16.78
N ALA A 61 -15.02 5.00 -15.63
CA ALA A 61 -14.84 5.67 -14.35
C ALA A 61 -13.35 5.81 -13.95
N ALA A 62 -12.54 4.77 -14.21
CA ALA A 62 -11.10 4.80 -13.98
C ALA A 62 -10.40 5.81 -14.90
N GLN A 63 -10.74 5.84 -16.19
CA GLN A 63 -10.16 6.81 -17.11
C GLN A 63 -10.48 8.25 -16.70
N GLU A 64 -11.71 8.53 -16.30
CA GLU A 64 -12.13 9.85 -15.83
C GLU A 64 -11.45 10.24 -14.52
N PHE A 65 -11.23 9.29 -13.60
CA PHE A 65 -10.55 9.55 -12.33
C PHE A 65 -9.05 9.74 -12.47
N PHE A 66 -8.37 8.82 -13.14
CA PHE A 66 -6.91 8.83 -13.27
C PHE A 66 -6.41 9.74 -14.41
N GLY A 67 -7.29 10.15 -15.31
CA GLY A 67 -6.96 10.92 -16.53
C GLY A 67 -6.35 10.07 -17.65
N VAL A 68 -6.13 8.78 -17.41
CA VAL A 68 -5.58 7.80 -18.36
C VAL A 68 -6.34 6.50 -18.21
N SER A 69 -6.58 5.79 -19.32
CA SER A 69 -7.27 4.50 -19.27
C SER A 69 -6.31 3.42 -18.74
N PRO A 70 -6.73 2.56 -17.80
CA PRO A 70 -5.91 1.45 -17.37
C PRO A 70 -5.69 0.46 -18.52
N ILE A 71 -4.55 -0.24 -18.51
CA ILE A 71 -4.29 -1.34 -19.45
C ILE A 71 -4.86 -2.66 -18.90
N ALA A 72 -4.91 -2.85 -17.59
CA ALA A 72 -5.48 -4.04 -16.96
C ALA A 72 -6.14 -3.73 -15.61
N VAL A 73 -7.11 -4.56 -15.25
CA VAL A 73 -7.74 -4.63 -13.93
C VAL A 73 -7.44 -6.02 -13.37
N GLY A 74 -7.06 -6.09 -12.09
CA GLY A 74 -6.77 -7.35 -11.41
C GLY A 74 -7.40 -7.44 -10.02
N ALA A 75 -7.34 -8.64 -9.44
CA ALA A 75 -7.77 -9.00 -8.08
C ALA A 75 -6.90 -8.31 -7.01
N GLY A 76 -7.03 -6.99 -6.92
CA GLY A 76 -6.08 -6.11 -6.26
C GLY A 76 -4.80 -5.94 -7.07
N THR A 77 -3.93 -5.04 -6.61
CA THR A 77 -2.60 -4.86 -7.20
C THR A 77 -1.73 -6.11 -7.07
N GLN A 78 -2.00 -6.97 -6.08
CA GLN A 78 -1.26 -8.21 -5.84
C GLN A 78 -1.26 -9.15 -7.07
N GLN A 79 -2.41 -9.32 -7.73
CA GLN A 79 -2.44 -10.16 -8.94
C GLN A 79 -1.58 -9.56 -10.06
N LEU A 80 -1.54 -8.23 -10.17
CA LEU A 80 -0.73 -7.54 -11.16
C LEU A 80 0.77 -7.68 -10.83
N ILE A 81 1.16 -7.53 -9.56
CA ILE A 81 2.54 -7.78 -9.09
C ILE A 81 2.99 -9.20 -9.44
N GLU A 82 2.12 -10.18 -9.23
CA GLU A 82 2.40 -11.59 -9.48
C GLU A 82 2.72 -11.90 -10.95
N VAL A 83 2.05 -11.22 -11.89
CA VAL A 83 2.16 -11.53 -13.33
C VAL A 83 3.19 -10.68 -14.08
N LEU A 84 3.73 -9.63 -13.46
CA LEU A 84 4.76 -8.79 -14.09
C LEU A 84 6.07 -9.54 -14.40
N PRO A 85 6.60 -10.43 -13.54
CA PRO A 85 7.79 -11.20 -13.85
C PRO A 85 7.69 -12.07 -15.12
N PRO A 86 6.70 -12.99 -15.26
CA PRO A 86 6.58 -13.77 -16.48
C PRO A 86 6.25 -12.93 -17.72
N LEU A 87 5.56 -11.78 -17.55
CA LEU A 87 5.33 -10.84 -18.65
C LEU A 87 6.65 -10.30 -19.22
N PHE A 88 7.54 -9.81 -18.37
CA PHE A 88 8.81 -9.21 -18.82
C PHE A 88 9.83 -10.27 -19.27
N GLU A 89 9.81 -11.46 -18.68
CA GLU A 89 10.58 -12.60 -19.18
C GLU A 89 10.17 -12.94 -20.62
N SER A 90 8.87 -12.94 -20.94
CA SER A 90 8.41 -13.20 -22.33
C SER A 90 8.83 -12.12 -23.33
N GLN A 91 9.21 -10.93 -22.85
CA GLN A 91 9.74 -9.83 -23.67
C GLN A 91 11.28 -9.83 -23.78
N GLY A 92 11.96 -10.83 -23.19
CA GLY A 92 13.42 -10.89 -23.18
C GLY A 92 14.09 -9.86 -22.28
N VAL A 93 13.37 -9.29 -21.31
CA VAL A 93 13.96 -8.42 -20.28
C VAL A 93 14.89 -9.27 -19.41
N GLY A 94 16.07 -8.73 -19.07
CA GLY A 94 17.03 -9.43 -18.23
C GLY A 94 16.49 -9.69 -16.82
N LYS A 95 17.21 -10.51 -16.05
CA LYS A 95 16.73 -11.06 -14.78
C LYS A 95 17.24 -10.33 -13.54
N THR A 96 17.84 -9.16 -13.69
CA THR A 96 18.32 -8.36 -12.55
C THR A 96 17.23 -7.39 -12.11
N VAL A 97 16.72 -7.56 -10.89
CA VAL A 97 15.68 -6.69 -10.33
C VAL A 97 16.19 -5.93 -9.12
N MET A 98 15.86 -4.64 -9.05
CA MET A 98 16.08 -3.80 -7.88
C MET A 98 14.75 -3.47 -7.19
N VAL A 99 14.65 -3.76 -5.90
CA VAL A 99 13.48 -3.44 -5.06
C VAL A 99 13.95 -2.68 -3.81
N PRO A 100 13.10 -1.88 -3.14
CA PRO A 100 13.49 -1.24 -1.89
C PRO A 100 13.86 -2.28 -0.83
N LEU A 101 14.90 -2.01 -0.05
CA LEU A 101 15.29 -2.82 1.12
C LEU A 101 14.15 -2.88 2.13
N VAL A 102 13.55 -1.72 2.39
CA VAL A 102 12.38 -1.55 3.27
C VAL A 102 11.21 -1.10 2.41
N GLY A 103 10.32 -2.03 2.08
CA GLY A 103 9.17 -1.79 1.22
C GLY A 103 8.12 -2.90 1.29
N TYR A 104 7.15 -2.88 0.37
CA TYR A 104 6.16 -3.94 0.24
C TYR A 104 6.80 -5.22 -0.30
N GLN A 105 6.96 -6.21 0.57
CA GLN A 105 7.80 -7.39 0.38
C GLN A 105 7.34 -8.32 -0.75
N GLU A 106 6.07 -8.24 -1.15
CA GLU A 106 5.51 -9.03 -2.25
C GLU A 106 6.21 -8.79 -3.57
N HIS A 107 6.71 -7.57 -3.81
CA HIS A 107 7.52 -7.30 -5.01
C HIS A 107 8.73 -8.23 -5.06
N GLY A 108 9.63 -8.14 -4.06
CA GLY A 108 10.84 -8.96 -4.02
C GLY A 108 10.54 -10.46 -4.05
N PHE A 109 9.50 -10.89 -3.33
CA PHE A 109 9.04 -12.28 -3.33
C PHE A 109 8.60 -12.76 -4.71
N CYS A 110 7.72 -12.03 -5.41
CA CYS A 110 7.24 -12.41 -6.73
C CYS A 110 8.37 -12.47 -7.75
N TRP A 111 9.27 -11.49 -7.79
CA TRP A 111 10.41 -11.52 -8.71
C TRP A 111 11.33 -12.71 -8.44
N GLN A 112 11.71 -12.94 -7.18
CA GLN A 112 12.56 -14.06 -6.79
C GLN A 112 11.89 -15.41 -7.13
N LYS A 113 10.58 -15.56 -6.87
CA LYS A 113 9.82 -16.76 -7.23
C LYS A 113 9.93 -17.08 -8.72
N TRP A 114 9.96 -16.08 -9.58
CA TRP A 114 10.13 -16.27 -11.03
C TRP A 114 11.59 -16.39 -11.49
N GLY A 115 12.55 -16.42 -10.55
CA GLY A 115 13.97 -16.66 -10.83
C GLY A 115 14.75 -15.41 -11.24
N TYR A 116 14.27 -14.23 -10.85
CA TYR A 116 15.05 -13.00 -10.96
C TYR A 116 16.10 -12.91 -9.85
N THR A 117 17.27 -12.38 -10.18
CA THR A 117 18.32 -11.99 -9.23
C THR A 117 17.90 -10.72 -8.52
N LEU A 118 17.56 -10.84 -7.25
CA LEU A 118 17.09 -9.75 -6.41
C LEU A 118 18.26 -8.93 -5.84
N HIS A 119 18.21 -7.63 -6.05
CA HIS A 119 19.04 -6.65 -5.37
C HIS A 119 18.18 -5.63 -4.63
N HIS A 120 18.71 -5.12 -3.53
CA HIS A 120 18.05 -4.07 -2.76
C HIS A 120 18.72 -2.71 -2.98
N TYR A 121 17.92 -1.65 -2.86
CA TYR A 121 18.37 -0.27 -2.67
C TYR A 121 17.77 0.31 -1.39
N GLU A 122 18.46 1.24 -0.75
CA GLU A 122 17.96 1.96 0.42
C GLU A 122 17.33 3.30 0.01
N SER A 123 17.94 3.98 -0.97
CA SER A 123 17.42 5.22 -1.55
C SER A 123 17.11 5.04 -3.04
N VAL A 124 16.00 5.64 -3.50
CA VAL A 124 15.60 5.62 -4.91
C VAL A 124 16.71 6.24 -5.81
N SER A 125 17.55 7.12 -5.28
CA SER A 125 18.69 7.69 -6.03
C SER A 125 19.71 6.65 -6.49
N GLU A 126 19.86 5.53 -5.77
CA GLU A 126 20.78 4.45 -6.18
C GLU A 126 20.38 3.81 -7.51
N LEU A 127 19.11 3.90 -7.91
CA LEU A 127 18.64 3.43 -9.21
C LEU A 127 19.22 4.22 -10.40
N LEU A 128 19.77 5.42 -10.14
CA LEU A 128 20.45 6.22 -11.16
C LEU A 128 21.90 5.76 -11.38
N GLU A 129 22.51 5.18 -10.36
CA GLU A 129 23.94 4.85 -10.32
C GLU A 129 24.21 3.37 -10.64
N ARG A 130 23.22 2.52 -10.40
CA ARG A 130 23.33 1.06 -10.57
C ARG A 130 22.64 0.60 -11.85
N ASP A 131 23.11 -0.52 -12.38
CA ASP A 131 22.46 -1.20 -13.48
C ASP A 131 21.41 -2.20 -12.98
N TRP A 132 20.31 -2.27 -13.71
CA TRP A 132 19.16 -3.12 -13.45
C TRP A 132 18.39 -3.32 -14.76
N ASP A 133 17.73 -4.47 -14.88
CA ASP A 133 16.79 -4.75 -15.96
C ASP A 133 15.39 -4.28 -15.55
N VAL A 134 15.04 -4.51 -14.29
CA VAL A 134 13.78 -4.12 -13.67
C VAL A 134 14.05 -3.34 -12.38
N ALA A 135 13.38 -2.22 -12.19
CA ALA A 135 13.35 -1.52 -10.91
C ALA A 135 11.90 -1.40 -10.41
N VAL A 136 11.70 -1.60 -9.11
CA VAL A 136 10.43 -1.35 -8.42
C VAL A 136 10.60 -0.15 -7.52
N VAL A 137 9.75 0.85 -7.68
CA VAL A 137 9.63 2.03 -6.82
C VAL A 137 8.25 2.03 -6.20
N ILE A 138 8.16 2.14 -4.88
CA ILE A 138 6.88 2.25 -4.17
C ILE A 138 6.70 3.72 -3.76
N HIS A 139 5.58 4.33 -4.16
CA HIS A 139 5.41 5.78 -4.15
C HIS A 139 3.96 6.18 -3.79
N PRO A 140 3.67 6.65 -2.56
CA PRO A 140 4.55 6.66 -1.39
C PRO A 140 4.98 5.26 -0.94
N ASN A 141 6.21 5.13 -0.43
CA ASN A 141 6.71 3.84 0.02
C ASN A 141 5.95 3.32 1.24
N ASN A 142 5.68 2.02 1.28
CA ASN A 142 5.12 1.34 2.44
C ASN A 142 6.19 0.39 3.01
N PRO A 143 6.74 0.62 4.22
CA PRO A 143 6.18 1.43 5.30
C PRO A 143 6.78 2.83 5.47
N THR A 144 7.80 3.26 4.73
CA THR A 144 8.54 4.50 5.10
C THR A 144 7.77 5.79 4.83
N GLY A 145 6.72 5.76 4.02
CA GLY A 145 5.94 6.94 3.61
C GLY A 145 6.68 7.86 2.64
N GLU A 146 7.87 7.47 2.18
CA GLU A 146 8.72 8.29 1.33
C GLU A 146 8.08 8.53 -0.05
N LEU A 147 8.09 9.79 -0.49
CA LEU A 147 7.71 10.20 -1.83
C LEU A 147 8.97 10.37 -2.69
N VAL A 148 8.90 9.93 -3.94
CA VAL A 148 9.87 10.27 -4.97
C VAL A 148 9.68 11.74 -5.36
N SER A 149 10.77 12.51 -5.28
CA SER A 149 10.76 13.91 -5.70
C SER A 149 10.61 14.03 -7.22
N GLU A 150 10.07 15.16 -7.69
CA GLU A 150 9.90 15.42 -9.12
C GLU A 150 11.25 15.39 -9.87
N ALA A 151 12.33 15.88 -9.25
CA ALA A 151 13.68 15.80 -9.82
C ALA A 151 14.15 14.34 -10.01
N LEU A 152 13.87 13.47 -9.04
CA LEU A 152 14.25 12.07 -9.11
C LEU A 152 13.37 11.29 -10.11
N LYS A 153 12.08 11.61 -10.19
CA LYS A 153 11.17 11.11 -11.24
C LYS A 153 11.72 11.46 -12.62
N GLN A 154 12.10 12.72 -12.87
CA GLN A 154 12.67 13.15 -14.15
C GLN A 154 13.99 12.44 -14.46
N ALA A 155 14.88 12.28 -13.46
CA ALA A 155 16.13 11.55 -13.63
C ALA A 155 15.90 10.07 -13.98
N LEU A 156 14.92 9.40 -13.35
CA LEU A 156 14.53 8.03 -13.67
C LEU A 156 13.92 7.92 -15.08
N GLN A 157 13.06 8.86 -15.47
CA GLN A 157 12.51 8.93 -16.83
C GLN A 157 13.62 9.07 -17.88
N HIS A 158 14.61 9.93 -17.62
CA HIS A 158 15.79 10.04 -18.46
C HIS A 158 16.57 8.72 -18.51
N ARG A 159 16.83 8.09 -17.36
CA ARG A 159 17.54 6.79 -17.29
C ARG A 159 16.84 5.69 -18.08
N LEU A 160 15.51 5.68 -18.11
CA LEU A 160 14.70 4.77 -18.92
C LEU A 160 14.88 5.01 -20.42
N SER A 161 14.95 6.28 -20.86
CA SER A 161 15.18 6.63 -22.27
C SER A 161 16.51 6.12 -22.83
N LEU A 162 17.49 5.84 -21.96
CA LEU A 162 18.80 5.32 -22.35
C LEU A 162 18.80 3.82 -22.69
N SER A 163 17.74 3.07 -22.35
CA SER A 163 17.64 1.67 -22.73
C SER A 163 16.18 1.22 -22.89
N PRO A 164 15.78 0.70 -24.06
CA PRO A 164 14.43 0.16 -24.28
C PRO A 164 14.18 -1.16 -23.53
N SER A 165 15.22 -1.84 -23.04
CA SER A 165 15.08 -3.10 -22.29
C SER A 165 14.77 -2.91 -20.81
N ARG A 166 14.97 -1.71 -20.26
CA ARG A 166 14.67 -1.41 -18.86
C ARG A 166 13.17 -1.42 -18.61
N ARG A 167 12.77 -1.79 -17.39
CA ARG A 167 11.39 -1.69 -16.90
C ARG A 167 11.36 -1.02 -15.54
N LEU A 168 10.45 -0.07 -15.36
CA LEU A 168 10.20 0.56 -14.07
C LEU A 168 8.77 0.26 -13.64
N ILE A 169 8.62 -0.37 -12.48
CA ILE A 169 7.33 -0.55 -11.83
C ILE A 169 7.21 0.54 -10.79
N VAL A 170 6.12 1.30 -10.84
CA VAL A 170 5.78 2.30 -9.82
C VAL A 170 4.52 1.84 -9.09
N ASP A 171 4.66 1.43 -7.85
CA ASP A 171 3.53 1.05 -6.99
C ASP A 171 2.97 2.29 -6.31
N GLU A 172 1.85 2.77 -6.83
CA GLU A 172 1.14 3.95 -6.35
C GLU A 172 -0.12 3.58 -5.55
N ALA A 173 -0.08 2.46 -4.79
CA ALA A 173 -1.21 2.01 -3.98
C ALA A 173 -1.73 3.05 -2.98
N PHE A 174 -0.88 3.97 -2.49
CA PHE A 174 -1.25 5.00 -1.52
C PHE A 174 -1.44 6.40 -2.12
N MET A 175 -1.23 6.54 -3.43
CA MET A 175 -1.10 7.85 -4.08
C MET A 175 -2.43 8.61 -4.24
N ASP A 176 -3.59 7.96 -4.06
CA ASP A 176 -4.91 8.62 -4.21
C ASP A 176 -5.18 9.70 -3.14
N ALA A 177 -4.41 9.72 -2.05
CA ALA A 177 -4.47 10.79 -1.05
C ALA A 177 -3.59 12.01 -1.37
N SER A 178 -2.74 11.92 -2.40
CA SER A 178 -1.82 12.98 -2.85
C SER A 178 -1.63 12.93 -4.38
N PRO A 179 -2.73 12.93 -5.17
CA PRO A 179 -2.72 12.56 -6.59
C PRO A 179 -1.89 13.49 -7.47
N GLU A 180 -1.58 14.71 -7.01
CA GLU A 180 -0.66 15.64 -7.67
C GLU A 180 0.76 15.11 -7.82
N SER A 181 1.19 14.19 -6.94
CA SER A 181 2.53 13.61 -6.95
C SER A 181 2.66 12.36 -7.85
N SER A 182 1.60 11.99 -8.56
CA SER A 182 1.55 10.75 -9.33
C SER A 182 2.39 10.76 -10.61
N TRP A 183 2.90 9.60 -10.99
CA TRP A 183 3.48 9.29 -12.30
C TRP A 183 2.48 9.29 -13.45
N LEU A 184 1.18 9.17 -13.16
CA LEU A 184 0.11 9.34 -14.14
C LEU A 184 -0.13 10.81 -14.49
N ARG A 185 0.44 11.76 -13.71
CA ARG A 185 0.49 13.17 -14.09
C ARG A 185 1.61 13.37 -15.11
N GLY A 186 1.23 13.49 -16.37
CA GLY A 186 2.12 13.71 -17.52
C GLY A 186 2.27 12.47 -18.41
N THR A 187 3.25 12.51 -19.31
CA THR A 187 3.52 11.39 -20.20
C THR A 187 4.27 10.28 -19.46
N LEU A 188 3.66 9.10 -19.41
CA LEU A 188 4.28 7.92 -18.83
C LEU A 188 5.25 7.30 -19.87
N PRO A 189 6.53 7.03 -19.54
CA PRO A 189 7.43 6.30 -20.44
C PRO A 189 6.91 4.91 -20.78
N GLU A 190 7.20 4.41 -21.99
CA GLU A 190 6.74 3.09 -22.45
C GLU A 190 7.28 1.93 -21.59
N GLN A 191 8.43 2.13 -20.96
CA GLN A 191 9.07 1.19 -20.03
C GLN A 191 8.41 1.13 -18.65
N CYS A 192 7.49 2.05 -18.35
CA CYS A 192 6.87 2.14 -17.04
C CYS A 192 5.55 1.36 -16.94
N VAL A 193 5.37 0.70 -15.80
CA VAL A 193 4.06 0.21 -15.35
C VAL A 193 3.73 0.85 -14.01
N VAL A 194 2.60 1.56 -13.93
CA VAL A 194 2.10 2.14 -12.68
C VAL A 194 0.97 1.28 -12.14
N LEU A 195 1.01 0.94 -10.85
CA LEU A 195 0.00 0.15 -10.17
C LEU A 195 -0.85 1.03 -9.24
N ARG A 196 -2.17 0.88 -9.27
CA ARG A 196 -3.11 1.63 -8.40
C ARG A 196 -4.03 0.70 -7.61
N SER A 197 -4.31 1.07 -6.36
CA SER A 197 -5.15 0.29 -5.44
C SER A 197 -6.27 1.14 -4.86
N VAL A 198 -7.51 0.68 -5.01
CA VAL A 198 -8.67 1.30 -4.34
C VAL A 198 -8.81 0.86 -2.89
N GLY A 199 -7.98 -0.09 -2.44
CA GLY A 199 -8.06 -0.62 -1.08
C GLY A 199 -7.58 0.35 -0.01
N LYS A 200 -6.84 1.41 -0.38
CA LYS A 200 -6.21 2.34 0.56
C LYS A 200 -7.11 3.54 0.82
N PHE A 201 -7.09 4.55 -0.04
CA PHE A 201 -7.82 5.81 0.14
C PHE A 201 -9.34 5.60 0.27
N PHE A 202 -9.95 4.79 -0.61
CA PHE A 202 -11.37 4.48 -0.54
C PHE A 202 -11.74 3.49 0.60
N GLY A 203 -10.74 2.88 1.24
CA GLY A 203 -10.95 1.86 2.28
C GLY A 203 -11.60 0.57 1.78
N LEU A 204 -11.65 0.35 0.45
CA LEU A 204 -12.30 -0.81 -0.17
C LEU A 204 -11.37 -2.02 -0.31
N ALA A 205 -10.55 -2.30 0.71
CA ALA A 205 -9.52 -3.34 0.64
C ALA A 205 -10.09 -4.73 0.33
N GLY A 206 -11.29 -5.03 0.84
CA GLY A 206 -12.02 -6.28 0.61
C GLY A 206 -12.64 -6.40 -0.79
N ALA A 207 -12.79 -5.31 -1.55
CA ALA A 207 -13.28 -5.36 -2.93
C ALA A 207 -12.28 -6.02 -3.89
N ARG A 208 -11.00 -6.07 -3.51
CA ARG A 208 -9.93 -6.69 -4.29
C ARG A 208 -9.87 -6.17 -5.74
N VAL A 209 -9.81 -4.85 -5.92
CA VAL A 209 -9.65 -4.24 -7.25
C VAL A 209 -8.34 -3.46 -7.30
N GLY A 210 -7.57 -3.67 -8.37
CA GLY A 210 -6.37 -2.90 -8.68
C GLY A 210 -6.24 -2.66 -10.17
N PHE A 211 -5.48 -1.64 -10.53
CA PHE A 211 -5.28 -1.21 -11.91
C PHE A 211 -3.79 -1.22 -12.27
N ALA A 212 -3.48 -1.52 -13.52
CA ALA A 212 -2.20 -1.25 -14.13
C ALA A 212 -2.35 -0.21 -15.24
N PHE A 213 -1.39 0.70 -15.34
CA PHE A 213 -1.23 1.69 -16.41
C PHE A 213 0.16 1.53 -17.02
N GLY A 214 0.28 1.73 -18.32
CA GLY A 214 1.55 1.54 -19.04
C GLY A 214 1.33 1.62 -20.54
N ALA A 215 2.34 1.23 -21.31
CA ALA A 215 2.23 1.17 -22.77
C ALA A 215 1.07 0.27 -23.23
N GLU A 216 0.36 0.70 -24.28
CA GLU A 216 -0.77 -0.04 -24.83
C GLU A 216 -0.40 -1.46 -25.30
N SER A 217 0.85 -1.65 -25.73
CA SER A 217 1.41 -2.95 -26.10
C SER A 217 1.39 -3.99 -24.95
N LEU A 218 1.32 -3.53 -23.69
CA LEU A 218 1.24 -4.40 -22.52
C LEU A 218 -0.18 -4.86 -22.20
N ARG A 219 -1.22 -4.22 -22.76
CA ARG A 219 -2.64 -4.49 -22.44
C ARG A 219 -3.02 -5.94 -22.67
N THR A 220 -2.86 -6.43 -23.90
CA THR A 220 -3.24 -7.80 -24.28
C THR A 220 -2.50 -8.87 -23.48
N PRO A 221 -1.15 -8.87 -23.40
CA PRO A 221 -0.43 -9.92 -22.68
C PRO A 221 -0.68 -9.86 -21.17
N LEU A 222 -0.80 -8.67 -20.57
CA LEU A 222 -1.11 -8.54 -19.15
C LEU A 222 -2.50 -9.10 -18.80
N ARG A 223 -3.52 -8.76 -19.61
CA ARG A 223 -4.87 -9.32 -19.44
C ARG A 223 -4.90 -10.83 -19.65
N ALA A 224 -4.12 -11.36 -20.60
CA ALA A 224 -4.02 -12.79 -20.81
C ALA A 224 -3.45 -13.52 -19.58
N LEU A 225 -2.44 -12.94 -18.93
CA LEU A 225 -1.86 -13.49 -17.69
C LEU A 225 -2.79 -13.38 -16.48
N CYS A 226 -3.59 -12.31 -16.37
CA CYS A 226 -4.60 -12.19 -15.31
C CYS A 226 -5.77 -13.16 -15.48
N GLY A 227 -6.03 -13.61 -16.72
CA GLY A 227 -7.14 -14.48 -17.05
C GLY A 227 -8.48 -13.73 -17.18
N PRO A 228 -9.55 -14.44 -17.58
CA PRO A 228 -10.87 -13.85 -17.71
C PRO A 228 -11.45 -13.51 -16.32
N TRP A 229 -12.18 -12.39 -16.25
CA TRP A 229 -12.97 -12.01 -15.08
C TRP A 229 -12.23 -12.09 -13.73
N PRO A 230 -11.04 -11.47 -13.60
CA PRO A 230 -10.24 -11.58 -12.38
C PRO A 230 -10.92 -10.96 -11.15
N VAL A 231 -11.96 -10.15 -11.34
CA VAL A 231 -12.64 -9.38 -10.30
C VAL A 231 -14.15 -9.61 -10.42
N ALA A 232 -14.80 -9.80 -9.28
CA ALA A 232 -16.24 -10.01 -9.19
C ALA A 232 -17.03 -8.77 -9.67
N THR A 233 -18.11 -8.98 -10.42
CA THR A 233 -19.03 -7.94 -10.91
C THR A 233 -19.49 -6.94 -9.84
N PRO A 234 -19.92 -7.32 -8.62
CA PRO A 234 -20.33 -6.34 -7.61
C PRO A 234 -19.17 -5.45 -7.14
N ALA A 235 -17.93 -5.97 -7.16
CA ALA A 235 -16.75 -5.17 -6.83
C ALA A 235 -16.41 -4.17 -7.94
N LEU A 236 -16.57 -4.54 -9.22
CA LEU A 236 -16.41 -3.61 -10.34
C LEU A 236 -17.40 -2.44 -10.24
N GLU A 237 -18.68 -2.74 -10.01
CA GLU A 237 -19.74 -1.74 -9.84
C GLU A 237 -19.48 -0.83 -8.63
N LEU A 238 -19.13 -1.41 -7.49
CA LEU A 238 -18.82 -0.68 -6.27
C LEU A 238 -17.67 0.31 -6.51
N VAL A 239 -16.61 -0.14 -7.16
CA VAL A 239 -15.43 0.69 -7.42
C VAL A 239 -15.72 1.76 -8.46
N ALA A 240 -16.49 1.46 -9.51
CA ALA A 240 -16.91 2.49 -10.47
C ALA A 240 -17.61 3.66 -9.76
N ARG A 241 -18.59 3.37 -8.89
CA ARG A 241 -19.29 4.39 -8.09
C ARG A 241 -18.35 5.18 -7.17
N ALA A 242 -17.44 4.49 -6.48
CA ALA A 242 -16.47 5.15 -5.60
C ALA A 242 -15.54 6.09 -6.38
N LEU A 243 -15.09 5.66 -7.57
CA LEU A 243 -14.28 6.48 -8.47
C LEU A 243 -15.05 7.66 -9.07
N GLU A 244 -16.38 7.57 -9.21
CA GLU A 244 -17.25 8.66 -9.69
C GLU A 244 -17.58 9.69 -8.59
N ASP A 245 -17.51 9.32 -7.31
CA ASP A 245 -17.92 10.15 -6.17
C ASP A 245 -16.88 11.21 -5.77
N ARG A 246 -16.80 12.28 -6.56
CA ARG A 246 -15.89 13.42 -6.34
C ARG A 246 -16.19 14.17 -5.03
N ALA A 247 -17.45 14.24 -4.61
CA ALA A 247 -17.84 14.96 -3.40
C ALA A 247 -17.26 14.25 -2.16
N TRP A 248 -17.44 12.93 -2.07
CA TRP A 248 -16.85 12.15 -0.99
C TRP A 248 -15.32 12.24 -1.00
N GLN A 249 -14.66 12.23 -2.17
CA GLN A 249 -13.20 12.32 -2.26
C GLN A 249 -12.65 13.62 -1.64
N VAL A 250 -13.37 14.74 -1.79
CA VAL A 250 -13.02 16.03 -1.17
C VAL A 250 -13.23 15.96 0.34
N GLU A 251 -14.38 15.45 0.79
CA GLU A 251 -14.71 15.29 2.21
C GLU A 251 -13.72 14.34 2.93
N ALA A 252 -13.38 13.23 2.29
CA ALA A 252 -12.43 12.24 2.81
C ALA A 252 -11.04 12.85 2.99
N SER A 253 -10.56 13.61 2.02
CA SER A 253 -9.27 14.32 2.11
C SER A 253 -9.25 15.31 3.28
N ALA A 254 -10.32 16.10 3.45
CA ALA A 254 -10.45 17.04 4.56
C ALA A 254 -10.52 16.33 5.93
N SER A 255 -11.29 15.24 6.05
CA SER A 255 -11.34 14.40 7.26
C SER A 255 -9.96 13.82 7.59
N ILE A 256 -9.25 13.31 6.59
CA ILE A 256 -7.90 12.75 6.77
C ILE A 256 -6.94 13.82 7.30
N GLU A 257 -7.00 15.04 6.78
CA GLU A 257 -6.17 16.16 7.24
C GLU A 257 -6.49 16.52 8.70
N GLU A 258 -7.77 16.68 9.05
CA GLU A 258 -8.21 16.97 10.42
C GLU A 258 -7.77 15.87 11.40
N ARG A 259 -8.01 14.60 11.04
CA ARG A 259 -7.61 13.45 11.87
C ARG A 259 -6.10 13.35 12.02
N ASN A 260 -5.32 13.65 10.97
CA ASN A 260 -3.86 13.71 11.07
C ASN A 260 -3.41 14.81 12.04
N ALA A 261 -4.00 16.00 11.97
CA ALA A 261 -3.68 17.10 12.87
C ALA A 261 -3.99 16.72 14.34
N TYR A 262 -5.16 16.12 14.58
CA TYR A 262 -5.53 15.62 15.91
C TYR A 262 -4.57 14.54 16.40
N PHE A 263 -4.27 13.55 15.57
CA PHE A 263 -3.36 12.44 15.88
C PHE A 263 -1.96 12.96 16.23
N ALA A 264 -1.44 13.90 15.44
CA ALA A 264 -0.16 14.53 15.68
C ALA A 264 -0.11 15.30 17.01
N ALA A 265 -1.16 16.04 17.36
CA ALA A 265 -1.19 16.82 18.59
C ALA A 265 -1.38 15.96 19.85
N HIS A 266 -2.22 14.91 19.79
CA HIS A 266 -2.70 14.23 21.01
C HIS A 266 -2.15 12.82 21.20
N ILE A 267 -1.85 12.11 20.11
CA ILE A 267 -1.48 10.68 20.14
C ILE A 267 0.02 10.50 19.95
N VAL A 268 0.61 11.17 18.97
CA VAL A 268 2.03 11.04 18.62
C VAL A 268 2.96 11.25 19.80
N PRO A 269 2.79 12.25 20.69
CA PRO A 269 3.69 12.41 21.84
C PRO A 269 3.75 11.17 22.74
N LYS A 270 2.62 10.48 22.92
CA LYS A 270 2.52 9.25 23.74
C LYS A 270 3.15 8.06 23.04
N LEU A 271 2.96 7.96 21.72
CA LEU A 271 3.62 6.94 20.91
C LEU A 271 5.13 7.16 20.88
N ASN A 272 5.61 8.40 20.79
CA ASN A 272 7.05 8.70 20.83
C ASN A 272 7.66 8.26 22.17
N THR A 273 6.96 8.48 23.30
CA THR A 273 7.38 7.97 24.61
C THR A 273 7.36 6.44 24.65
N LEU A 274 6.30 5.80 24.16
CA LEU A 274 6.18 4.34 24.18
C LEU A 274 7.20 3.64 23.27
N PHE A 275 7.48 4.23 22.11
CA PHE A 275 8.38 3.69 21.08
C PHE A 275 9.83 4.10 21.30
N ASP A 276 10.08 4.99 22.26
CA ASP A 276 11.39 5.60 22.53
C ASP A 276 12.05 6.14 21.25
N SER A 277 11.26 6.85 20.44
CA SER A 277 11.71 7.40 19.16
C SER A 277 10.93 8.63 18.74
N GLN A 278 11.67 9.60 18.20
CA GLN A 278 11.15 10.78 17.52
C GLN A 278 11.32 10.69 16.00
N GLU A 279 12.03 9.68 15.49
CA GLU A 279 12.24 9.48 14.06
C GLU A 279 10.97 8.91 13.43
N ARG A 280 10.09 9.82 13.00
CA ARG A 280 8.78 9.51 12.45
C ARG A 280 8.64 10.04 11.03
N SER A 281 8.14 9.19 10.14
CA SER A 281 7.60 9.59 8.85
C SER A 281 6.07 9.48 8.84
N ASN A 282 5.41 10.28 8.00
CA ASN A 282 3.95 10.34 7.94
C ASN A 282 3.45 10.36 6.50
N THR A 283 2.34 9.68 6.27
CA THR A 283 1.51 9.80 5.08
C THR A 283 0.09 10.21 5.48
N ALA A 284 -0.78 10.38 4.50
CA ALA A 284 -2.20 10.58 4.74
C ALA A 284 -2.83 9.45 5.60
N LEU A 285 -2.43 8.18 5.43
CA LEU A 285 -3.13 7.03 6.01
C LEU A 285 -2.35 6.29 7.11
N PHE A 286 -1.09 6.63 7.36
CA PHE A 286 -0.29 6.00 8.40
C PHE A 286 0.94 6.83 8.78
N SER A 287 1.44 6.59 9.99
CA SER A 287 2.75 7.03 10.46
C SER A 287 3.66 5.83 10.73
N THR A 288 4.96 5.99 10.52
CA THR A 288 5.98 4.98 10.81
C THR A 288 7.07 5.57 11.69
N TRP A 289 7.46 4.84 12.72
CA TRP A 289 8.56 5.18 13.61
C TRP A 289 9.70 4.20 13.39
N ARG A 290 10.92 4.72 13.25
CA ARG A 290 12.15 3.93 13.26
C ARG A 290 12.70 3.86 14.68
N THR A 291 13.17 2.68 15.08
CA THR A 291 13.72 2.41 16.41
C THR A 291 14.56 1.12 16.34
N THR A 292 15.05 0.60 17.46
CA THR A 292 15.73 -0.70 17.46
C THR A 292 14.74 -1.86 17.30
N PRO A 293 15.13 -3.01 16.72
CA PRO A 293 14.27 -4.19 16.64
C PRO A 293 13.69 -4.61 18.00
N GLU A 294 14.48 -4.51 19.07
CA GLU A 294 14.09 -4.85 20.44
C GLU A 294 13.01 -3.90 20.95
N GLN A 295 13.19 -2.60 20.75
CA GLN A 295 12.23 -1.59 21.20
C GLN A 295 10.94 -1.63 20.37
N ALA A 296 11.03 -1.87 19.06
CA ALA A 296 9.87 -2.09 18.19
C ALA A 296 9.02 -3.27 18.68
N LYS A 297 9.67 -4.39 19.01
CA LYS A 297 8.99 -5.59 19.55
C LYS A 297 8.35 -5.31 20.91
N LYS A 298 9.07 -4.68 21.83
CA LYS A 298 8.56 -4.31 23.17
C LYS A 298 7.33 -3.40 23.06
N ALA A 299 7.37 -2.40 22.19
CA ALA A 299 6.26 -1.50 21.93
C ALA A 299 5.03 -2.24 21.34
N PHE A 300 5.26 -3.12 20.37
CA PHE A 300 4.23 -3.96 19.78
C PHE A 300 3.53 -4.83 20.84
N GLU A 301 4.30 -5.52 21.68
CA GLU A 301 3.78 -6.35 22.77
C GLU A 301 3.00 -5.53 23.82
N ALA A 302 3.49 -4.34 24.18
CA ALA A 302 2.80 -3.44 25.10
C ALA A 302 1.43 -2.99 24.57
N LEU A 303 1.35 -2.60 23.29
CA LEU A 303 0.09 -2.23 22.64
C LEU A 303 -0.88 -3.41 22.55
N HIS A 304 -0.39 -4.61 22.26
CA HIS A 304 -1.19 -5.84 22.28
C HIS A 304 -1.79 -6.10 23.67
N GLY A 305 -1.03 -5.83 24.74
CA GLY A 305 -1.51 -5.96 26.13
C GLY A 305 -2.72 -5.09 26.47
N VAL A 306 -3.04 -4.08 25.66
CA VAL A 306 -4.21 -3.21 25.80
C VAL A 306 -5.18 -3.28 24.61
N GLY A 307 -5.04 -4.30 23.77
CA GLY A 307 -5.95 -4.55 22.64
C GLY A 307 -5.75 -3.63 21.45
N ILE A 308 -4.55 -3.10 21.24
CA ILE A 308 -4.19 -2.33 20.05
C ILE A 308 -3.24 -3.16 19.20
N HIS A 309 -3.65 -3.46 17.97
CA HIS A 309 -2.82 -4.14 16.98
C HIS A 309 -2.24 -3.12 16.00
N ILE A 310 -0.93 -3.17 15.77
CA ILE A 310 -0.19 -2.29 14.86
C ILE A 310 0.71 -3.14 13.95
N ARG A 311 1.36 -2.52 12.97
CA ARG A 311 2.29 -3.26 12.11
C ARG A 311 3.71 -3.20 12.67
N LEU A 312 4.28 -4.36 12.98
CA LEU A 312 5.70 -4.52 13.34
C LEU A 312 6.54 -4.81 12.10
N GLY A 313 7.74 -4.24 12.06
CA GLY A 313 8.82 -4.68 11.19
C GLY A 313 10.17 -4.66 11.89
N GLN A 314 11.24 -4.90 11.12
CA GLN A 314 12.60 -4.95 11.65
C GLN A 314 13.12 -3.53 11.89
N GLY A 315 13.14 -3.10 13.15
CA GLY A 315 13.59 -1.75 13.53
C GLY A 315 12.59 -0.64 13.21
N TRP A 316 11.31 -0.97 13.06
CA TRP A 316 10.26 0.02 12.88
C TRP A 316 8.88 -0.50 13.29
N VAL A 317 7.99 0.44 13.62
CA VAL A 317 6.56 0.19 13.83
C VAL A 317 5.74 1.16 12.99
N ARG A 318 4.64 0.68 12.40
CA ARG A 318 3.71 1.50 11.62
C ARG A 318 2.33 1.44 12.25
N VAL A 319 1.73 2.62 12.39
CA VAL A 319 0.37 2.82 12.91
C VAL A 319 -0.46 3.49 11.84
N SER A 320 -1.57 2.86 11.47
CA SER A 320 -2.55 3.45 10.54
C SER A 320 -3.30 4.59 11.21
N LEU A 321 -3.71 5.59 10.43
CA LEU A 321 -4.50 6.71 10.91
C LEU A 321 -5.86 6.21 11.41
N PRO A 322 -6.19 6.33 12.70
CA PRO A 322 -7.49 5.89 13.24
C PRO A 322 -8.67 6.69 12.64
N ALA A 323 -9.86 6.13 12.67
CA ALA A 323 -11.08 6.92 12.49
C ALA A 323 -11.29 7.89 13.67
N GLY A 324 -12.08 8.94 13.48
CA GLY A 324 -12.32 9.94 14.53
C GLY A 324 -12.85 9.32 15.83
N HIS A 325 -13.79 8.38 15.72
CA HIS A 325 -14.36 7.66 16.87
C HIS A 325 -13.38 6.69 17.54
N GLU A 326 -12.29 6.29 16.87
CA GLU A 326 -11.26 5.38 17.41
C GLU A 326 -10.17 6.13 18.19
N MET A 327 -9.98 7.42 17.92
CA MET A 327 -8.93 8.26 18.53
C MET A 327 -9.01 8.27 20.06
N ASN A 328 -10.21 8.45 20.62
CA ASN A 328 -10.41 8.50 22.07
C ASN A 328 -10.03 7.18 22.74
N ARG A 329 -10.40 6.06 22.12
CA ARG A 329 -10.06 4.73 22.61
C ARG A 329 -8.55 4.49 22.59
N LEU A 330 -7.88 4.83 21.48
CA LEU A 330 -6.42 4.76 21.37
C LEU A 330 -5.75 5.61 22.45
N ASN A 331 -6.19 6.86 22.62
CA ASN A 331 -5.64 7.77 23.62
C ASN A 331 -5.75 7.20 25.05
N GLN A 332 -6.93 6.70 25.43
CA GLN A 332 -7.15 6.13 26.76
C GLN A 332 -6.26 4.90 27.02
N ALA A 333 -6.11 4.03 26.02
CA ALA A 333 -5.25 2.85 26.13
C ALA A 333 -3.77 3.23 26.31
N LEU A 334 -3.28 4.23 25.56
CA LEU A 334 -1.92 4.75 25.71
C LEU A 334 -1.67 5.40 27.08
N VAL A 335 -2.64 6.17 27.59
CA VAL A 335 -2.53 6.76 28.94
C VAL A 335 -2.42 5.68 30.01
N LYS A 336 -3.23 4.62 29.94
CA LYS A 336 -3.16 3.48 30.87
C LYS A 336 -1.80 2.79 30.82
N LEU A 337 -1.26 2.56 29.63
CA LEU A 337 0.08 1.96 29.45
C LEU A 337 1.17 2.81 30.12
N LEU A 338 1.19 4.12 29.84
CA LEU A 338 2.21 5.01 30.36
C LEU A 338 2.15 5.17 31.88
N GLN A 339 0.94 5.23 32.46
CA GLN A 339 0.76 5.24 33.92
C GLN A 339 1.22 3.93 34.57
N GLY A 340 0.92 2.79 33.95
CA GLY A 340 1.35 1.48 34.43
C GLY A 340 2.87 1.28 34.40
N HIS A 341 3.56 1.91 33.44
CA HIS A 341 5.03 1.92 33.39
C HIS A 341 5.65 2.78 34.50
N GLN A 342 5.13 3.98 34.75
CA GLN A 342 5.63 4.87 35.82
C GLN A 342 5.50 4.24 37.22
N LEU A 343 4.43 3.48 37.47
CA LEU A 343 4.24 2.79 38.74
C LEU A 343 5.19 1.60 38.96
N LYS A 344 5.71 0.98 37.88
CA LYS A 344 6.69 -0.12 37.95
C LYS A 344 8.13 0.35 38.11
N GLU A 345 8.45 1.61 37.79
CA GLU A 345 9.78 2.19 38.00
C GLU A 345 9.98 2.77 39.41
N LEU A 346 8.88 2.97 40.15
CA LEU A 346 8.86 3.55 41.50
C LEU A 346 8.85 2.52 42.65
N GLY A 347 8.74 1.23 42.35
CA GLY A 347 8.75 0.12 43.32
C GLY A 347 9.68 -0.98 42.87
#